data_AF-A0A6M2DKS9-F1
#
_entry.id   AF-A0A6M2DKS9-F1
#
_cell.length_a   1.000
_cell.length_b   1.000
_cell.length_c   1.000
_cell.angle_alpha   90.00
_cell.angle_beta   90.00
_cell.angle_gamma   90.00
#
_symmetry.space_group_name_H-M   'P 1'
#
loop_
_entity.id
_entity.type
_entity.pdbx_description
1 polymer ?
#
loop_
_entity_poly.entity_id
_entity_poly.type
_entity_poly.pdbx_seq_one_letter_code
_entity_poly.pdbx_strand_id
1 'polypeptide(L)'
;VDVIGSLYLCKNFANILQEMSRPLRAISKDTRERYKPVFSKEISNIMHAAGDCPTPLQEAVIAMEIVIKHELWAIIESALHVSDKIFNSTNLEINHSNIVFVLRNNPQKLSRILKYLKDFDSFKRLEKTLSGKSTPNVNFKDDLSHFISEAQDMYNISESHNDICQRKLKRADQMSRILNENQYATYTAARQTSFCSSSSTKAVMIRNQLIKWLIPQNDIKLTGYASHILGFLVHVIVGDIVDLVLLMRQEQNFQNYTAFHAITKLEINDAFRRYATKNFTMSSQYMNFDNTCQSSIFICK
;
A
#
# COMPACT_ATOMS: atom_id res chain seq x y z
N VAL A 1 -13.56 7.44 -21.54
CA VAL A 1 -13.69 7.44 -20.07
C VAL A 1 -13.04 8.70 -19.54
N ASP A 2 -13.86 9.54 -18.92
CA ASP A 2 -13.90 10.98 -19.16
C ASP A 2 -12.80 11.86 -18.54
N VAL A 3 -12.49 12.92 -19.28
CA VAL A 3 -11.75 14.16 -18.90
C VAL A 3 -12.24 14.76 -17.56
N ILE A 4 -13.47 14.44 -17.16
CA ILE A 4 -14.08 14.82 -15.88
C ILE A 4 -13.36 14.18 -14.68
N GLY A 5 -12.87 12.94 -14.80
CA GLY A 5 -12.10 12.26 -13.75
C GLY A 5 -10.73 12.90 -13.53
N SER A 6 -10.09 13.38 -14.61
CA SER A 6 -8.80 14.08 -14.56
C SER A 6 -8.90 15.46 -13.90
N LEU A 7 -10.01 16.18 -14.09
CA LEU A 7 -10.29 17.47 -13.43
C LEU A 7 -10.65 17.31 -11.95
N TYR A 8 -11.30 16.20 -11.57
CA TYR A 8 -11.58 15.87 -10.16
C TYR A 8 -10.29 15.56 -9.38
N LEU A 9 -9.36 14.82 -9.98
CA LEU A 9 -8.05 14.52 -9.38
C LEU A 9 -7.15 15.75 -9.23
N CYS A 10 -7.13 16.67 -10.21
CA CYS A 10 -6.36 17.92 -10.11
C CYS A 10 -6.93 18.91 -9.09
N LYS A 11 -8.26 19.04 -8.99
CA LYS A 11 -8.89 19.83 -7.91
C LYS A 11 -8.65 19.21 -6.55
N ASN A 12 -8.64 17.88 -6.46
CA ASN A 12 -8.24 17.19 -5.24
C ASN A 12 -6.77 17.43 -4.91
N PHE A 13 -5.82 17.42 -5.85
CA PHE A 13 -4.41 17.63 -5.51
C PHE A 13 -4.11 19.03 -4.95
N ALA A 14 -4.71 20.08 -5.52
CA ALA A 14 -4.60 21.44 -4.99
C ALA A 14 -5.31 21.60 -3.63
N ASN A 15 -6.51 21.02 -3.48
CA ASN A 15 -7.21 20.96 -2.20
C ASN A 15 -6.48 20.09 -1.17
N ILE A 16 -5.76 19.04 -1.58
CA ILE A 16 -4.98 18.13 -0.71
C ILE A 16 -3.69 18.79 -0.27
N LEU A 17 -2.98 19.52 -1.14
CA LEU A 17 -1.85 20.36 -0.71
C LEU A 17 -2.32 21.50 0.20
N GLN A 18 -3.53 22.03 -0.05
CA GLN A 18 -4.17 23.00 0.82
C GLN A 18 -4.64 22.37 2.14
N GLU A 19 -5.15 21.14 2.17
CA GLU A 19 -5.53 20.36 3.37
C GLU A 19 -4.31 19.91 4.18
N MET A 20 -3.23 19.49 3.52
CA MET A 20 -1.93 19.21 4.13
C MET A 20 -1.22 20.49 4.64
N SER A 21 -1.64 21.67 4.15
CA SER A 21 -1.21 23.00 4.65
C SER A 21 -2.24 23.69 5.55
N ARG A 22 -3.47 23.16 5.65
CA ARG A 22 -4.53 23.69 6.52
C ARG A 22 -4.24 23.15 7.92
N PRO A 23 -4.16 24.01 8.95
CA PRO A 23 -4.32 23.50 10.30
C PRO A 23 -5.70 22.83 10.37
N LEU A 24 -5.72 21.54 10.76
CA LEU A 24 -6.91 20.72 10.97
C LEU A 24 -8.05 21.57 11.54
N ARG A 25 -9.04 21.94 10.72
CA ARG A 25 -10.10 22.86 11.17
C ARG A 25 -11.13 22.11 11.99
N ALA A 26 -10.92 22.19 13.30
CA ALA A 26 -11.89 22.42 14.39
C ALA A 26 -11.36 21.78 15.67
N ILE A 27 -10.10 22.08 16.03
CA ILE A 27 -9.64 21.89 17.41
C ILE A 27 -9.86 23.24 18.07
N SER A 28 -10.64 23.22 19.16
CA SER A 28 -10.90 24.38 20.01
C SER A 28 -9.58 25.10 20.34
N LYS A 29 -9.67 26.39 20.67
CA LYS A 29 -8.53 27.26 20.99
C LYS A 29 -7.80 26.89 22.30
N ASP A 30 -7.71 25.61 22.64
CA ASP A 30 -7.08 25.13 23.86
C ASP A 30 -5.96 24.14 23.50
N THR A 31 -4.73 24.66 23.45
CA THR A 31 -3.45 23.95 23.24
C THR A 31 -3.26 23.16 21.93
N ARG A 32 -2.12 23.38 21.28
CA ARG A 32 -1.67 22.62 20.10
C ARG A 32 -1.32 21.19 20.51
N GLU A 33 -2.30 20.32 20.69
CA GLU A 33 -2.02 18.89 20.81
C GLU A 33 -1.40 18.40 19.50
N ARG A 34 -0.09 18.12 19.53
CA ARG A 34 0.61 17.51 18.39
C ARG A 34 -0.06 16.17 18.09
N TYR A 35 -0.46 15.96 16.84
CA TYR A 35 -1.01 14.68 16.38
C TYR A 35 -0.16 13.52 16.89
N LYS A 36 -0.80 12.62 17.64
CA LYS A 36 -0.14 11.43 18.18
C LYS A 36 -0.34 10.27 17.20
N PRO A 37 0.75 9.72 16.63
CA PRO A 37 0.64 8.64 15.67
C PRO A 37 0.04 7.37 16.31
N VAL A 38 -0.84 6.68 15.58
CA VAL A 38 -1.55 5.48 16.07
C VAL A 38 -0.64 4.26 15.95
N PHE A 39 0.11 4.16 14.85
CA PHE A 39 1.00 3.05 14.53
C PHE A 39 2.47 3.44 14.58
N SER A 40 2.83 4.30 15.54
CA SER A 40 4.19 4.85 15.63
C SER A 40 5.26 3.77 15.61
N LYS A 41 5.09 2.69 16.40
CA LYS A 41 6.10 1.65 16.56
C LYS A 41 6.20 0.78 15.31
N GLU A 42 5.06 0.40 14.75
CA GLU A 42 4.98 -0.44 13.56
C GLU A 42 5.57 0.30 12.35
N ILE A 43 5.20 1.57 12.15
CA ILE A 43 5.70 2.38 11.04
C ILE A 43 7.20 2.62 11.19
N SER A 44 7.71 2.96 12.39
CA SER A 44 9.15 3.10 12.61
C SER A 44 9.93 1.83 12.25
N ASN A 45 9.43 0.67 12.68
CA ASN A 45 10.07 -0.60 12.36
C ASN A 45 10.07 -0.88 10.85
N ILE A 46 8.95 -0.62 10.15
CA ILE A 46 8.87 -0.84 8.69
C ILE A 46 9.77 0.15 7.94
N MET A 47 9.85 1.41 8.37
CA MET A 47 10.78 2.40 7.79
C MET A 47 12.23 1.96 7.96
N HIS A 48 12.62 1.52 9.16
CA HIS A 48 13.97 1.00 9.40
C HIS A 48 14.26 -0.24 8.54
N ALA A 49 13.33 -1.20 8.49
CA ALA A 49 13.44 -2.39 7.65
C ALA A 49 13.59 -2.04 6.16
N ALA A 50 12.91 -0.99 5.71
CA ALA A 50 12.94 -0.49 4.34
C ALA A 50 14.21 0.31 4.00
N GLY A 51 15.04 0.67 4.98
CA GLY A 51 16.34 1.33 4.77
C GLY A 51 16.51 2.69 5.45
N ASP A 52 15.56 3.13 6.29
CA ASP A 52 15.77 4.27 7.19
C ASP A 52 16.68 3.88 8.38
N CYS A 53 17.05 4.86 9.20
CA CYS A 53 17.82 4.63 10.41
C CYS A 53 17.06 3.79 11.46
N PRO A 54 17.75 3.19 12.45
CA PRO A 54 17.12 2.35 13.48
C PRO A 54 16.05 3.07 14.31
N THR A 55 16.16 4.38 14.42
CA THR A 55 15.24 5.26 15.17
C THR A 55 14.78 6.39 14.26
N PRO A 56 13.80 6.15 13.37
CA PRO A 56 13.26 7.18 12.48
C PRO A 56 12.76 8.41 13.25
N LEU A 57 12.88 9.59 12.64
CA LEU A 57 12.40 10.84 13.24
C LEU A 57 10.89 10.79 13.47
N GLN A 58 10.43 11.32 14.61
CA GLN A 58 9.00 11.28 14.95
C GLN A 58 8.15 12.01 13.92
N GLU A 59 8.62 13.16 13.43
CA GLU A 59 7.93 13.95 12.40
C GLU A 59 7.84 13.19 11.06
N ALA A 60 8.83 12.36 10.77
CA ALA A 60 8.86 11.52 9.57
C ALA A 60 7.86 10.35 9.70
N VAL A 61 7.80 9.71 10.87
CA VAL A 61 6.81 8.67 11.17
C VAL A 61 5.39 9.22 11.06
N ILE A 62 5.14 10.41 11.60
CA ILE A 62 3.84 11.10 11.47
C ILE A 62 3.50 11.38 10.00
N ALA A 63 4.46 11.89 9.22
CA ALA A 63 4.25 12.15 7.81
C ALA A 63 3.95 10.87 7.02
N MET A 64 4.66 9.78 7.32
CA MET A 64 4.44 8.47 6.73
C MET A 64 3.05 7.92 7.07
N GLU A 65 2.60 8.04 8.32
CA GLU A 65 1.26 7.60 8.73
C GLU A 65 0.15 8.35 7.98
N ILE A 66 0.32 9.66 7.76
CA ILE A 66 -0.61 10.46 6.96
C ILE A 66 -0.65 9.97 5.50
N VAL A 67 0.51 9.68 4.90
CA VAL A 67 0.61 9.14 3.54
C VAL A 67 -0.07 7.77 3.44
N ILE A 68 0.17 6.87 4.40
CA ILE A 68 -0.48 5.56 4.46
C ILE A 68 -2.00 5.72 4.54
N LYS A 69 -2.50 6.60 5.43
CA LYS A 69 -3.94 6.83 5.59
C LYS A 69 -4.55 7.27 4.28
N HIS A 70 -3.92 8.22 3.61
CA HIS A 70 -4.40 8.78 2.35
C HIS A 70 -4.46 7.72 1.24
N GLU A 71 -3.37 6.99 1.02
CA GLU A 71 -3.29 5.96 -0.03
C GLU A 71 -4.29 4.82 0.21
N LEU A 72 -4.41 4.33 1.45
CA LEU A 72 -5.37 3.27 1.77
C LEU A 72 -6.82 3.75 1.65
N TRP A 73 -7.11 4.98 2.09
CA TRP A 73 -8.45 5.56 1.94
C TRP A 73 -8.83 5.72 0.46
N ALA A 74 -7.93 6.20 -0.39
CA ALA A 74 -8.18 6.33 -1.83
C ALA A 74 -8.53 4.97 -2.48
N ILE A 75 -7.89 3.89 -2.04
CA ILE A 75 -8.21 2.52 -2.49
C ILE A 75 -9.59 2.09 -1.99
N ILE A 76 -9.89 2.31 -0.70
CA ILE A 76 -11.18 1.99 -0.09
C ILE A 76 -12.32 2.73 -0.80
N GLU A 77 -12.20 4.05 -0.97
CA GLU A 77 -13.18 4.90 -1.64
C GLU A 77 -13.43 4.43 -3.09
N SER A 78 -12.36 4.14 -3.83
CA SER A 78 -12.47 3.58 -5.18
C SER A 78 -13.15 2.21 -5.18
N ALA A 79 -12.86 1.35 -4.21
CA ALA A 79 -13.46 0.04 -4.08
C ALA A 79 -14.95 0.11 -3.69
N LEU A 80 -15.34 1.10 -2.89
CA LEU A 80 -16.74 1.39 -2.58
C LEU A 80 -17.52 1.78 -3.81
N HIS A 81 -16.98 2.68 -4.64
CA HIS A 81 -17.63 3.06 -5.90
C HIS A 81 -17.82 1.87 -6.84
N VAL A 82 -16.89 0.92 -6.84
CA VAL A 82 -17.03 -0.33 -7.60
C VAL A 82 -18.11 -1.22 -6.99
N SER A 83 -18.12 -1.37 -5.66
CA SER A 83 -19.11 -2.19 -4.96
C SER A 83 -20.53 -1.66 -5.09
N ASP A 84 -20.74 -0.35 -4.89
CA ASP A 84 -22.04 0.31 -4.97
C ASP A 84 -22.70 0.10 -6.34
N LYS A 85 -21.91 0.30 -7.41
CA LYS A 85 -22.35 0.04 -8.79
C LYS A 85 -22.74 -1.41 -9.07
N ILE A 86 -22.10 -2.38 -8.39
CA ILE A 86 -22.35 -3.80 -8.61
C ILE A 86 -23.60 -4.26 -7.83
N PHE A 87 -23.82 -3.73 -6.63
CA PHE A 87 -24.75 -4.32 -5.68
C PHE A 87 -25.99 -3.47 -5.34
N ASN A 88 -26.07 -2.19 -5.75
CA ASN A 88 -27.19 -1.27 -5.40
C ASN A 88 -27.65 -1.42 -3.93
N SER A 89 -26.70 -1.67 -3.03
CA SER A 89 -26.99 -2.23 -1.71
C SER A 89 -26.92 -1.16 -0.63
N THR A 90 -27.84 -1.25 0.32
CA THR A 90 -27.83 -0.42 1.54
C THR A 90 -26.67 -0.78 2.48
N ASN A 91 -26.02 -1.95 2.30
CA ASN A 91 -24.89 -2.39 3.10
C ASN A 91 -23.61 -2.42 2.25
N LEU A 92 -22.70 -1.47 2.52
CA LEU A 92 -21.43 -1.36 1.81
C LEU A 92 -20.46 -2.46 2.27
N GLU A 93 -20.20 -3.44 1.42
CA GLU A 93 -19.20 -4.50 1.67
C GLU A 93 -18.06 -4.44 0.65
N ILE A 94 -16.81 -4.37 1.13
CA ILE A 94 -15.61 -4.43 0.30
C ILE A 94 -14.96 -5.81 0.43
N ASN A 95 -14.89 -6.52 -0.69
CA ASN A 95 -14.18 -7.78 -0.84
C ASN A 95 -12.82 -7.62 -1.55
N HIS A 96 -12.07 -8.72 -1.61
CA HIS A 96 -10.74 -8.75 -2.24
C HIS A 96 -10.80 -8.46 -3.74
N SER A 97 -11.85 -8.91 -4.44
CA SER A 97 -12.07 -8.65 -5.86
C SER A 97 -12.27 -7.16 -6.14
N ASN A 98 -12.97 -6.43 -5.28
CA ASN A 98 -13.12 -4.97 -5.41
C ASN A 98 -11.75 -4.27 -5.37
N ILE A 99 -10.88 -4.65 -4.43
CA ILE A 99 -9.54 -4.04 -4.28
C ILE A 99 -8.64 -4.41 -5.47
N VAL A 100 -8.64 -5.69 -5.88
CA VAL A 100 -7.88 -6.15 -7.06
C VAL A 100 -8.31 -5.40 -8.31
N PHE A 101 -9.62 -5.21 -8.51
CA PHE A 101 -10.15 -4.45 -9.62
C PHE A 101 -9.65 -3.00 -9.62
N VAL A 102 -9.68 -2.31 -8.46
CA VAL A 102 -9.14 -0.94 -8.34
C VAL A 102 -7.67 -0.86 -8.74
N LEU A 103 -6.88 -1.88 -8.38
CA LEU A 103 -5.43 -1.90 -8.59
C LEU A 103 -4.99 -2.43 -9.96
N ARG A 104 -5.92 -2.81 -10.85
CA ARG A 104 -5.63 -3.36 -12.18
C ARG A 104 -4.73 -2.47 -13.05
N ASN A 105 -4.82 -1.14 -12.87
CA ASN A 105 -4.01 -0.18 -13.61
C ASN A 105 -2.57 -0.05 -13.08
N ASN A 106 -2.24 -0.75 -12.00
CA ASN A 106 -0.88 -0.84 -11.45
C ASN A 106 -0.42 -2.31 -11.43
N PRO A 107 0.04 -2.85 -12.57
CA PRO A 107 0.35 -4.27 -12.71
C PRO A 107 1.46 -4.72 -11.75
N GLN A 108 2.42 -3.84 -11.43
CA GLN A 108 3.48 -4.15 -10.48
C GLN A 108 2.97 -4.29 -9.04
N LYS A 109 2.08 -3.39 -8.61
CA LYS A 109 1.47 -3.46 -7.28
C LYS A 109 0.53 -4.66 -7.19
N LEU A 110 -0.27 -4.90 -8.24
CA LEU A 110 -1.18 -6.03 -8.31
C LEU A 110 -0.43 -7.37 -8.27
N SER A 111 0.66 -7.51 -9.04
CA SER A 111 1.54 -8.70 -9.01
C SER A 111 2.02 -9.02 -7.59
N ARG A 112 2.47 -8.01 -6.84
CA ARG A 112 2.92 -8.17 -5.44
C ARG A 112 1.79 -8.63 -4.52
N ILE A 113 0.56 -8.12 -4.71
CA ILE A 113 -0.60 -8.51 -3.90
C ILE A 113 -1.02 -9.95 -4.19
N LEU A 114 -1.10 -10.34 -5.47
CA LEU A 114 -1.46 -11.70 -5.87
C LEU A 114 -0.45 -12.71 -5.33
N LYS A 115 0.85 -12.39 -5.42
CA LYS A 115 1.92 -13.17 -4.81
C LYS A 115 1.75 -13.29 -3.29
N TYR A 116 1.51 -12.16 -2.60
CA TYR A 116 1.28 -12.16 -1.16
C TYR A 116 0.07 -13.04 -0.78
N LEU A 117 -1.05 -12.96 -1.51
CA LEU A 117 -2.23 -13.79 -1.24
C LEU A 117 -1.94 -15.28 -1.41
N LYS A 118 -1.16 -15.66 -2.43
CA LYS A 118 -0.71 -17.03 -2.66
C LYS A 118 0.19 -17.54 -1.52
N ASP A 119 1.17 -16.72 -1.10
CA ASP A 119 2.08 -17.06 0.00
C ASP A 119 1.34 -17.14 1.33
N PHE A 120 0.39 -16.22 1.55
CA PHE A 120 -0.44 -16.19 2.75
C PHE A 120 -1.35 -17.41 2.85
N ASP A 121 -1.97 -17.85 1.75
CA ASP A 121 -2.75 -19.09 1.72
C ASP A 121 -1.85 -20.31 2.02
N SER A 122 -0.66 -20.35 1.41
CA SER A 122 0.34 -21.40 1.64
C SER A 122 0.78 -21.46 3.11
N PHE A 123 1.03 -20.31 3.74
CA PHE A 123 1.41 -20.23 5.15
C PHE A 123 0.29 -20.71 6.07
N LYS A 124 -0.96 -20.27 5.82
CA LYS A 124 -2.13 -20.75 6.57
C LYS A 124 -2.31 -22.27 6.47
N ARG A 125 -2.00 -22.87 5.32
CA ARG A 125 -2.03 -24.34 5.14
C ARG A 125 -0.97 -25.01 6.01
N LEU A 126 0.26 -24.52 5.99
CA LEU A 126 1.35 -25.05 6.79
C LEU A 126 1.02 -25.00 8.29
N GLU A 127 0.50 -23.88 8.77
CA GLU A 127 0.13 -23.70 10.18
C GLU A 127 -0.96 -24.70 10.61
N LYS A 128 -1.95 -24.96 9.75
CA LYS A 128 -2.98 -25.98 10.02
C LYS A 128 -2.38 -27.38 10.11
N THR A 129 -1.52 -27.76 9.17
CA THR A 129 -0.84 -29.07 9.15
C THR A 129 0.00 -29.27 10.42
N LEU A 130 0.77 -28.25 10.83
CA LEU A 130 1.59 -28.30 12.04
C LEU A 130 0.76 -28.37 13.33
N SER A 131 -0.44 -27.77 13.34
CA SER A 131 -1.35 -27.81 14.50
C SER A 131 -2.06 -29.15 14.71
N GLY A 132 -1.89 -30.12 13.81
CA GLY A 132 -2.53 -31.44 13.89
C GLY A 132 -4.06 -31.42 13.74
N LYS A 133 -4.66 -30.27 13.42
CA LYS A 133 -6.11 -30.12 13.23
C LYS A 133 -6.48 -30.50 11.81
N SER A 134 -6.73 -31.80 11.57
CA SER A 134 -7.33 -32.29 10.33
C SER A 134 -8.81 -31.88 10.27
N THR A 135 -9.14 -30.84 9.51
CA THR A 135 -10.53 -30.53 9.17
C THR A 135 -10.93 -31.21 7.87
N PRO A 136 -12.17 -31.74 7.75
CA PRO A 136 -12.66 -32.32 6.52
C PRO A 136 -12.66 -31.27 5.40
N ASN A 137 -12.46 -31.78 4.19
CA ASN A 137 -12.28 -31.08 2.94
C ASN A 137 -13.48 -30.14 2.65
N VAL A 138 -13.37 -28.84 2.97
CA VAL A 138 -14.37 -27.85 2.54
C VAL A 138 -13.89 -27.23 1.23
N ASN A 139 -14.74 -27.31 0.20
CA ASN A 139 -14.58 -26.79 -1.18
C ASN A 139 -14.25 -25.29 -1.30
N PHE A 140 -14.04 -24.57 -0.20
CA PHE A 140 -13.55 -23.18 -0.18
C PHE A 140 -12.09 -23.03 -0.68
N LYS A 141 -11.42 -24.17 -0.92
CA LYS A 141 -10.01 -24.31 -1.31
C LYS A 141 -9.71 -23.86 -2.74
N ASP A 142 -10.70 -23.96 -3.63
CA ASP A 142 -10.52 -23.68 -5.05
C ASP A 142 -10.76 -22.19 -5.36
N ASP A 143 -11.64 -21.51 -4.62
CA ASP A 143 -12.05 -20.13 -4.93
C ASP A 143 -10.90 -19.11 -4.91
N LEU A 144 -10.04 -19.08 -3.89
CA LEU A 144 -8.97 -18.06 -3.84
C LEU A 144 -7.85 -18.35 -4.85
N SER A 145 -7.47 -19.62 -5.00
CA SER A 145 -6.41 -20.01 -5.95
C SER A 145 -6.88 -19.82 -7.39
N HIS A 146 -8.14 -20.18 -7.67
CA HIS A 146 -8.80 -19.88 -8.93
C HIS A 146 -8.88 -18.37 -9.18
N PHE A 147 -9.35 -17.59 -8.21
CA PHE A 147 -9.38 -16.13 -8.30
C PHE A 147 -8.00 -15.53 -8.60
N ILE A 148 -6.93 -16.01 -7.95
CA ILE A 148 -5.57 -15.52 -8.22
C ILE A 148 -5.17 -15.84 -9.66
N SER A 149 -5.37 -17.07 -10.12
CA SER A 149 -5.07 -17.47 -11.51
C SER A 149 -5.86 -16.65 -12.51
N GLU A 150 -7.17 -16.53 -12.30
CA GLU A 150 -8.08 -15.75 -13.14
C GLU A 150 -7.69 -14.28 -13.19
N ALA A 151 -7.32 -13.68 -12.06
CA ALA A 151 -6.83 -12.30 -12.02
C ALA A 151 -5.48 -12.14 -12.73
N GLN A 152 -4.57 -13.13 -12.62
CA GLN A 152 -3.30 -13.11 -13.35
C GLN A 152 -3.52 -13.14 -14.86
N ASP A 153 -4.41 -14.02 -15.33
CA ASP A 153 -4.75 -14.16 -16.74
C ASP A 153 -5.50 -12.93 -17.26
N MET A 154 -6.55 -12.48 -16.54
CA MET A 154 -7.39 -11.35 -16.94
C MET A 154 -6.59 -10.04 -17.05
N TYR A 155 -5.61 -9.82 -16.17
CA TYR A 155 -4.81 -8.60 -16.16
C TYR A 155 -3.41 -8.76 -16.79
N ASN A 156 -3.15 -9.89 -17.47
CA ASN A 156 -1.86 -10.21 -18.08
C ASN A 156 -0.66 -9.98 -17.12
N ILE A 157 -0.84 -10.35 -15.86
CA ILE A 157 0.17 -10.14 -14.82
C ILE A 157 1.17 -11.28 -14.89
N SER A 158 2.25 -11.08 -15.64
CA SER A 158 3.40 -11.97 -15.57
C SER A 158 4.16 -11.74 -14.26
N GLU A 159 4.79 -12.81 -13.73
CA GLU A 159 5.75 -12.72 -12.64
C GLU A 159 7.05 -12.06 -13.19
N SER A 160 6.98 -10.78 -13.54
CA SER A 160 8.12 -10.07 -14.12
C SER A 160 9.20 -9.83 -13.07
N HIS A 161 10.45 -9.76 -13.53
CA HIS A 161 11.59 -9.34 -12.73
C HIS A 161 11.30 -7.96 -12.12
N ASN A 162 10.94 -7.94 -10.84
CA ASN A 162 10.60 -6.71 -10.17
C ASN A 162 11.90 -6.05 -9.69
N ASP A 163 12.50 -5.21 -10.55
CA ASP A 163 13.74 -4.47 -10.25
C ASP A 163 13.69 -3.74 -8.91
N ILE A 164 12.50 -3.26 -8.52
CA ILE A 164 12.27 -2.62 -7.22
C ILE A 164 12.47 -3.63 -6.07
N CYS A 165 11.91 -4.84 -6.19
CA CYS A 165 12.10 -5.90 -5.19
C CYS A 165 13.57 -6.32 -5.11
N GLN A 166 14.26 -6.43 -6.24
CA GLN A 166 15.69 -6.76 -6.26
C GLN A 166 16.55 -5.68 -5.64
N ARG A 167 16.29 -4.39 -5.92
CA ARG A 167 16.97 -3.28 -5.25
C ARG A 167 16.73 -3.30 -3.74
N LYS A 168 15.49 -3.50 -3.31
CA LYS A 168 15.14 -3.62 -1.87
C LYS A 168 15.89 -4.79 -1.21
N LEU A 169 15.98 -5.94 -1.89
CA LEU A 169 16.71 -7.12 -1.39
C LEU A 169 18.23 -6.87 -1.31
N LYS A 170 18.83 -6.27 -2.34
CA LYS A 170 20.25 -5.90 -2.34
C LYS A 170 20.58 -4.94 -1.19
N ARG A 171 19.74 -3.94 -0.94
CA ARG A 171 19.92 -3.01 0.19
C ARG A 171 19.81 -3.72 1.54
N ALA A 172 18.87 -4.66 1.69
CA ALA A 172 18.74 -5.44 2.91
C ALA A 172 19.95 -6.36 3.17
N ASP A 173 20.53 -6.96 2.12
CA ASP A 173 21.75 -7.76 2.22
C ASP A 173 22.95 -6.90 2.63
N GLN A 174 23.13 -5.74 1.99
CA GLN A 174 24.18 -4.78 2.34
C GLN A 174 24.06 -4.31 3.80
N MET A 175 22.84 -3.96 4.23
CA MET A 175 22.59 -3.58 5.63
C MET A 175 22.94 -4.73 6.58
N SER A 176 22.55 -5.96 6.27
CA SER A 176 22.80 -7.11 7.14
C SER A 176 24.29 -7.39 7.36
N ARG A 177 25.16 -7.02 6.43
CA ARG A 177 26.62 -7.22 6.51
C ARG A 177 27.34 -6.23 7.41
N ILE A 178 26.75 -5.07 7.68
CA ILE A 178 27.39 -3.97 8.42
C ILE A 178 26.89 -3.85 9.88
N LEU A 179 25.88 -4.62 10.28
CA LEU A 179 25.32 -4.59 11.62
C LEU A 179 26.07 -5.56 12.54
N ASN A 180 26.26 -5.15 13.80
CA ASN A 180 26.67 -6.08 14.85
C ASN A 180 25.51 -7.00 15.27
N GLU A 181 25.77 -7.98 16.14
CA GLU A 181 24.78 -8.99 16.55
C GLU A 181 23.49 -8.37 17.12
N ASN A 182 23.60 -7.44 18.05
CA ASN A 182 22.43 -6.78 18.67
C ASN A 182 21.64 -5.93 17.66
N GLN A 183 22.36 -5.21 16.79
CA GLN A 183 21.76 -4.41 15.73
C GLN A 183 21.06 -5.30 14.69
N TYR A 184 21.66 -6.44 14.34
CA TYR A 184 21.10 -7.40 13.40
C TYR A 184 19.83 -8.06 13.95
N ALA A 185 19.81 -8.42 15.24
CA ALA A 185 18.62 -8.93 15.91
C ALA A 185 17.48 -7.89 15.88
N THR A 186 17.80 -6.62 16.18
CA THR A 186 16.84 -5.51 16.13
C THR A 186 16.31 -5.27 14.71
N TYR A 187 17.20 -5.28 13.71
CA TYR A 187 16.84 -5.13 12.30
C TYR A 187 15.97 -6.28 11.81
N THR A 188 16.27 -7.52 12.21
CA THR A 188 15.47 -8.70 11.87
C THR A 188 14.06 -8.62 12.49
N ALA A 189 13.94 -8.20 13.75
CA ALA A 189 12.64 -7.96 14.39
C ALA A 189 11.86 -6.84 13.67
N ALA A 190 12.54 -5.77 13.25
CA ALA A 190 11.93 -4.71 12.47
C ALA A 190 11.39 -5.23 11.12
N ARG A 191 12.16 -6.06 10.40
CA ARG A 191 11.75 -6.70 9.13
C ARG A 191 10.55 -7.64 9.28
N GLN A 192 10.34 -8.23 10.45
CA GLN A 192 9.22 -9.10 10.74
C GLN A 192 7.95 -8.35 11.20
N THR A 193 8.03 -7.04 11.40
CA THR A 193 6.87 -6.23 11.76
C THR A 193 5.83 -6.30 10.66
N SER A 194 4.59 -6.65 10.99
CA SER A 194 3.55 -6.91 9.98
C SER A 194 2.16 -6.51 10.47
N PHE A 195 1.39 -5.83 9.60
CA PHE A 195 -0.05 -5.61 9.75
C PHE A 195 -0.87 -6.80 9.24
N CYS A 196 -0.19 -7.81 8.69
CA CYS A 196 -0.78 -8.96 8.01
C CYS A 196 -0.56 -10.30 8.72
N SER A 197 0.22 -10.29 9.80
CA SER A 197 0.68 -11.51 10.45
C SER A 197 -0.47 -12.44 10.86
N SER A 198 -0.14 -13.73 10.94
CA SER A 198 -1.07 -14.80 11.28
C SER A 198 -1.85 -14.54 12.58
N SER A 199 -2.91 -15.32 12.76
CA SER A 199 -3.98 -15.42 13.77
C SER A 199 -3.62 -15.17 15.24
N SER A 200 -2.36 -14.87 15.58
CA SER A 200 -1.98 -14.37 16.88
C SER A 200 -2.86 -13.19 17.31
N THR A 201 -3.24 -13.19 18.58
CA THR A 201 -4.12 -12.16 19.17
C THR A 201 -3.59 -10.76 18.90
N LYS A 202 -2.27 -10.55 18.99
CA LYS A 202 -1.62 -9.26 18.72
C LYS A 202 -1.80 -8.81 17.26
N ALA A 203 -1.63 -9.71 16.29
CA ALA A 203 -1.80 -9.36 14.89
C ALA A 203 -3.26 -9.06 14.51
N VAL A 204 -4.21 -9.80 15.11
CA VAL A 204 -5.64 -9.52 14.96
C VAL A 204 -5.98 -8.15 15.55
N MET A 205 -5.46 -7.81 16.73
CA MET A 205 -5.65 -6.50 17.36
C MET A 205 -5.12 -5.37 16.48
N ILE A 206 -3.89 -5.48 15.95
CA ILE A 206 -3.30 -4.47 15.06
C ILE A 206 -4.13 -4.30 13.79
N ARG A 207 -4.62 -5.39 13.17
CA ARG A 207 -5.53 -5.29 12.01
C ARG A 207 -6.84 -4.60 12.36
N ASN A 208 -7.49 -4.99 13.46
CA ASN A 208 -8.74 -4.38 13.87
C ASN A 208 -8.55 -2.88 14.18
N GLN A 209 -7.42 -2.53 14.77
CA GLN A 209 -7.04 -1.14 15.00
C GLN A 209 -6.81 -0.39 13.68
N LEU A 210 -6.17 -1.01 12.69
CA LEU A 210 -5.98 -0.45 11.35
C LEU A 210 -7.34 -0.17 10.68
N ILE A 211 -8.25 -1.13 10.73
CA ILE A 211 -9.60 -0.96 10.15
C ILE A 211 -10.35 0.16 10.86
N LYS A 212 -10.38 0.17 12.20
CA LYS A 212 -11.03 1.25 12.97
C LYS A 212 -10.42 2.63 12.69
N TRP A 213 -9.11 2.69 12.44
CA TRP A 213 -8.42 3.94 12.12
C TRP A 213 -8.72 4.45 10.70
N LEU A 214 -8.92 3.54 9.75
CA LEU A 214 -9.30 3.86 8.37
C LEU A 214 -10.80 4.17 8.24
N ILE A 215 -11.65 3.40 8.93
CA ILE A 215 -13.12 3.44 8.86
C ILE A 215 -13.67 3.59 10.29
N PRO A 216 -13.69 4.80 10.87
CA PRO A 216 -14.10 4.99 12.26
C PRO A 216 -15.59 4.73 12.53
N GLN A 217 -16.44 4.93 11.52
CA GLN A 217 -17.91 4.83 11.64
C GLN A 217 -18.43 3.40 11.50
N ASN A 218 -17.59 2.43 11.11
CA ASN A 218 -17.94 1.03 10.87
C ASN A 218 -19.17 0.81 9.96
N ASP A 219 -19.44 1.77 9.08
CA ASP A 219 -20.47 1.76 8.05
C ASP A 219 -20.10 0.86 6.85
N ILE A 220 -18.81 0.56 6.71
CA ILE A 220 -18.27 -0.27 5.64
C ILE A 220 -17.78 -1.60 6.22
N LYS A 221 -18.28 -2.70 5.68
CA LYS A 221 -17.85 -4.06 6.04
C LYS A 221 -16.68 -4.50 5.16
N LEU A 222 -15.58 -4.91 5.77
CA LEU A 222 -14.42 -5.48 5.06
C LEU A 222 -14.37 -6.99 5.24
N THR A 223 -14.22 -7.74 4.14
CA THR A 223 -13.95 -9.18 4.22
C THR A 223 -12.57 -9.48 4.81
N GLY A 224 -12.35 -10.72 5.27
CA GLY A 224 -11.07 -11.15 5.82
C GLY A 224 -9.90 -10.91 4.86
N TYR A 225 -10.00 -11.35 3.61
CA TYR A 225 -8.95 -11.13 2.61
C TYR A 225 -8.75 -9.65 2.28
N ALA A 226 -9.82 -8.84 2.20
CA ALA A 226 -9.69 -7.40 2.00
C ALA A 226 -8.87 -6.74 3.13
N SER A 227 -9.15 -7.09 4.39
CA SER A 227 -8.37 -6.57 5.52
C SER A 227 -6.89 -7.00 5.49
N HIS A 228 -6.59 -8.21 5.01
CA HIS A 228 -5.22 -8.67 4.81
C HIS A 228 -4.52 -7.94 3.66
N ILE A 229 -5.21 -7.63 2.56
CA ILE A 229 -4.64 -6.84 1.46
C ILE A 229 -4.30 -5.43 1.94
N LEU A 230 -5.22 -4.77 2.68
CA LEU A 230 -4.98 -3.43 3.23
C LEU A 230 -3.79 -3.40 4.19
N GLY A 231 -3.65 -4.41 5.06
CA GLY A 231 -2.48 -4.54 5.91
C GLY A 231 -1.17 -4.69 5.11
N PHE A 232 -1.21 -5.40 3.97
CA PHE A 232 -0.02 -5.66 3.16
C PHE A 232 0.38 -4.41 2.40
N LEU A 233 -0.62 -3.65 1.95
CA LEU A 233 -0.43 -2.36 1.30
C LEU A 233 0.31 -1.36 2.19
N VAL A 234 0.19 -1.43 3.52
CA VAL A 234 1.01 -0.59 4.43
C VAL A 234 2.50 -0.78 4.15
N HIS A 235 2.98 -2.03 4.07
CA HIS A 235 4.38 -2.33 3.75
C HIS A 235 4.79 -1.87 2.37
N VAL A 236 3.89 -2.04 1.39
CA VAL A 236 4.14 -1.60 0.02
C VAL A 236 4.30 -0.08 -0.01
N ILE A 237 3.38 0.66 0.60
CA ILE A 237 3.40 2.13 0.65
C ILE A 237 4.66 2.64 1.34
N VAL A 238 4.96 2.18 2.57
CA VAL A 238 6.17 2.61 3.29
C VAL A 238 7.42 2.27 2.48
N GLY A 239 7.50 1.06 1.95
CA GLY A 239 8.64 0.60 1.17
C GLY A 239 8.83 1.39 -0.12
N ASP A 240 7.76 1.81 -0.79
CA ASP A 240 7.83 2.59 -2.04
C ASP A 240 8.23 4.05 -1.76
N ILE A 241 7.69 4.67 -0.69
CA ILE A 241 8.08 6.03 -0.29
C ILE A 241 9.54 6.08 0.18
N VAL A 242 9.95 5.17 1.06
CA VAL A 242 11.35 5.11 1.54
C VAL A 242 12.31 4.86 0.37
N ASP A 243 11.96 3.95 -0.55
CA ASP A 243 12.80 3.68 -1.72
C ASP A 243 12.93 4.90 -2.65
N LEU A 244 11.84 5.65 -2.85
CA LEU A 244 11.88 6.91 -3.61
C LEU A 244 12.73 7.98 -2.92
N VAL A 245 12.65 8.13 -1.59
CA VAL A 245 13.53 9.03 -0.84
C VAL A 245 14.99 8.66 -1.08
N LEU A 246 15.34 7.38 -0.96
CA LEU A 246 16.72 6.92 -1.16
C LEU A 246 17.20 7.12 -2.60
N LEU A 247 16.33 6.97 -3.59
CA LEU A 247 16.66 7.31 -4.99
C LEU A 247 16.88 8.81 -5.19
N MET A 248 16.04 9.66 -4.59
CA MET A 248 16.22 11.13 -4.64
C MET A 248 17.56 11.56 -4.05
N ARG A 249 17.97 10.92 -2.95
CA ARG A 249 19.28 11.13 -2.31
C ARG A 249 20.44 10.76 -3.25
N GLN A 250 20.30 9.67 -4.01
CA GLN A 250 21.28 9.24 -5.00
C GLN A 250 21.36 10.20 -6.19
N GLU A 251 20.21 10.64 -6.73
CA GLU A 251 20.13 11.59 -7.85
C GLU A 251 20.81 12.93 -7.55
N GLN A 252 20.69 13.39 -6.30
CA GLN A 252 21.27 14.66 -5.86
C GLN A 252 22.79 14.59 -5.62
N ASN A 253 23.46 13.48 -5.97
CA ASN A 253 24.90 13.28 -5.78
C ASN A 253 25.36 13.59 -4.34
N PHE A 254 24.53 13.29 -3.35
CA PHE A 254 24.94 13.34 -1.95
C PHE A 254 25.93 12.17 -1.69
N GLN A 255 27.18 12.37 -2.10
CA GLN A 255 28.31 11.43 -2.01
C GLN A 255 28.76 11.13 -0.58
N ASN A 256 28.03 11.59 0.45
CA ASN A 256 28.38 11.44 1.86
C ASN A 256 27.23 10.86 2.69
N TYR A 257 26.60 9.78 2.24
CA TYR A 257 25.77 8.99 3.15
C TYR A 257 26.65 8.06 3.96
N THR A 258 26.96 8.48 5.18
CA THR A 258 27.16 7.49 6.25
C THR A 258 25.89 6.64 6.33
N ALA A 259 26.05 5.35 6.59
CA ALA A 259 24.91 4.50 6.93
C ALA A 259 24.10 5.21 8.03
N PHE A 260 22.77 5.18 7.93
CA PHE A 260 21.84 5.68 8.96
C PHE A 260 21.49 7.18 8.99
N HIS A 261 21.57 7.92 7.88
CA HIS A 261 20.96 9.26 7.85
C HIS A 261 19.43 9.18 7.88
N ALA A 262 18.83 9.72 8.94
CA ALA A 262 17.39 9.64 9.16
C ALA A 262 16.62 10.32 8.03
N ILE A 263 15.49 9.73 7.63
CA ILE A 263 14.57 10.34 6.67
C ILE A 263 13.80 11.47 7.36
N THR A 264 13.75 12.62 6.70
CA THR A 264 13.03 13.80 7.18
C THR A 264 11.59 13.83 6.66
N LYS A 265 10.74 14.58 7.36
CA LYS A 265 9.36 14.87 6.90
C LYS A 265 9.32 15.50 5.50
N LEU A 266 10.28 16.38 5.18
CA LEU A 266 10.33 17.05 3.88
C LEU A 266 10.60 16.06 2.76
N GLU A 267 11.54 15.14 2.95
CA GLU A 267 11.85 14.10 1.98
C GLU A 267 10.65 13.16 1.75
N ILE A 268 9.91 12.80 2.79
CA ILE A 268 8.66 12.01 2.65
C ILE A 268 7.64 12.76 1.80
N ASN A 269 7.43 14.05 2.08
CA ASN A 269 6.47 14.86 1.32
C ASN A 269 6.86 14.99 -0.14
N ASP A 270 8.14 15.20 -0.45
CA ASP A 270 8.62 15.33 -1.81
C ASP A 270 8.60 13.99 -2.55
N ALA A 271 8.95 12.89 -1.88
CA ALA A 271 8.81 11.54 -2.43
C ALA A 271 7.34 11.20 -2.74
N PHE A 272 6.42 11.56 -1.83
CA PHE A 272 4.99 11.35 -2.04
C PHE A 272 4.45 12.16 -3.23
N ARG A 273 4.88 13.43 -3.39
CA ARG A 273 4.54 14.24 -4.57
C ARG A 273 5.01 13.58 -5.87
N ARG A 274 6.26 13.10 -5.93
CA ARG A 274 6.81 12.40 -7.11
C ARG A 274 6.08 11.09 -7.39
N TYR A 275 5.77 10.33 -6.33
CA TYR A 275 5.00 9.09 -6.41
C TYR A 275 3.61 9.32 -7.02
N ALA A 276 2.89 10.35 -6.55
CA ALA A 276 1.58 10.71 -7.09
C ALA A 276 1.65 11.08 -8.58
N THR A 277 2.64 11.89 -8.99
CA THR A 277 2.83 12.28 -10.39
C THR A 277 3.12 11.08 -11.29
N LYS A 278 3.92 10.10 -10.83
CA LYS A 278 4.24 8.87 -11.59
C LYS A 278 3.03 7.96 -11.78
N ASN A 279 2.19 7.82 -10.74
CA ASN A 279 0.93 7.07 -10.85
C ASN A 279 -0.10 7.78 -11.75
N PHE A 280 -0.07 9.11 -11.80
CA PHE A 280 -0.91 9.91 -12.71
C PHE A 280 -0.45 9.80 -14.18
N THR A 281 0.86 9.84 -14.45
CA THR A 281 1.39 9.67 -15.82
C THR A 281 1.19 8.26 -16.35
N MET A 282 1.30 7.21 -15.51
CA MET A 282 0.94 5.84 -15.91
C MET A 282 -0.55 5.75 -16.28
N SER A 283 -1.44 6.37 -15.50
CA SER A 283 -2.88 6.40 -15.83
C SER A 283 -3.19 7.16 -17.13
N SER A 284 -2.37 8.16 -17.49
CA SER A 284 -2.50 8.91 -18.76
C SER A 284 -1.92 8.16 -19.98
N GLN A 285 -0.82 7.41 -19.80
CA GLN A 285 -0.24 6.61 -20.88
C GLN A 285 -1.12 5.43 -21.30
N TYR A 286 -1.90 4.85 -20.39
CA TYR A 286 -2.90 3.81 -20.72
C TYR A 286 -4.24 4.37 -21.23
N MET A 287 -4.46 5.69 -21.20
CA MET A 287 -5.62 6.35 -21.82
C MET A 287 -5.36 6.79 -23.28
N ASN A 288 -4.15 6.57 -23.80
CA ASN A 288 -3.78 6.90 -25.18
C ASN A 288 -3.85 5.71 -26.16
N PHE A 289 -4.43 4.56 -25.75
CA PHE A 289 -4.63 3.42 -26.65
C PHE A 289 -6.06 3.28 -27.23
N ASP A 290 -6.99 4.17 -26.87
CA ASP A 290 -8.39 4.14 -27.38
C ASP A 290 -8.77 5.41 -28.16
N ASN A 291 -7.85 5.97 -28.97
CA ASN A 291 -8.14 7.10 -29.85
C ASN A 291 -7.94 6.81 -31.35
N THR A 292 -7.84 5.55 -31.78
CA THR A 292 -7.80 5.19 -33.21
C THR A 292 -9.11 4.64 -33.78
N CYS A 293 -10.21 4.67 -33.03
CA CYS A 293 -11.53 4.27 -33.56
C CYS A 293 -12.55 5.40 -33.49
N GLN A 294 -12.28 6.52 -34.16
CA GLN A 294 -13.32 7.38 -34.74
C GLN A 294 -12.72 8.32 -35.78
N SER A 295 -12.75 7.90 -37.04
CA SER A 295 -13.19 8.71 -38.20
C SER A 295 -12.66 8.11 -39.50
N SER A 296 -13.52 7.36 -40.20
CA SER A 296 -13.45 7.17 -41.65
C SER A 296 -14.84 6.75 -42.14
N ILE A 297 -15.78 7.70 -42.08
CA ILE A 297 -16.87 7.72 -43.04
C ILE A 297 -16.22 8.11 -44.36
N PHE A 298 -16.10 7.18 -45.29
CA PHE A 298 -15.97 7.49 -46.71
C PHE A 298 -16.98 6.64 -47.50
N ILE A 299 -17.91 7.36 -48.11
CA ILE A 299 -18.87 6.91 -49.10
C ILE A 299 -18.15 6.73 -50.45
N CYS A 300 -18.35 5.61 -51.14
CA CYS A 300 -18.68 5.58 -52.58
C CYS A 300 -18.82 4.16 -53.16
N LYS A 301 -19.97 3.96 -53.82
CA LYS A 301 -20.45 2.88 -54.70
C LYS A 301 -20.90 1.58 -54.06
#